data_AF-A4FDX4-F1
#
_entry.id   AF-A4FDX4-F1
#
_cell.length_a   1.000
_cell.length_b   1.000
_cell.length_c   1.000
_cell.angle_alpha   90.00
_cell.angle_beta   90.00
_cell.angle_gamma   90.00
#
_symmetry.space_group_name_H-M   'P 1'
#
loop_
_entity.id
_entity.type
_entity.pdbx_description
1 polymer ?
#
loop_
_entity_poly.entity_id
_entity_poly.type
_entity_poly.pdbx_seq_one_letter_code
_entity_poly.pdbx_strand_id
1 'polypeptide(L)'
;MTTSRRRAEIFAGGGEQRFQGSATGDERPVLVGFLAAQRATLELKCAGLDGEPARRAVEPSTLSLLGLVRHLADVERRWFRRVLAGQDAPPRFSSDTRADGDFDGAAADPAVIAEVWAAWRAEVSFAERFVAEAPDLDVAGGTRGAVRCRCAGC
;
A
#
# COMPACT_ATOMS: atom_id res chain seq x y z
N MET A 1 -34.10 20.20 -17.18
CA MET A 1 -33.42 19.01 -17.73
C MET A 1 -31.98 19.03 -17.24
N THR A 2 -31.73 18.42 -16.09
CA THR A 2 -30.41 18.44 -15.43
C THR A 2 -29.58 17.30 -16.00
N THR A 3 -28.60 17.64 -16.85
CA THR A 3 -27.73 16.67 -17.50
C THR A 3 -26.89 15.94 -16.45
N SER A 4 -27.21 14.67 -16.24
CA SER A 4 -26.42 13.72 -15.45
C SER A 4 -25.05 13.58 -16.09
N ARG A 5 -24.03 14.21 -15.49
CA ARG A 5 -22.64 14.05 -15.88
C ARG A 5 -22.28 12.57 -15.71
N ARG A 6 -21.91 11.90 -16.80
CA ARG A 6 -21.53 10.49 -16.76
C ARG A 6 -20.34 10.34 -15.80
N ARG A 7 -20.41 9.37 -14.88
CA ARG A 7 -19.35 9.07 -13.89
C ARG A 7 -17.95 8.91 -14.50
N ALA A 8 -17.86 8.61 -15.79
CA ALA A 8 -16.61 8.53 -16.54
C ALA A 8 -15.87 9.87 -16.67
N GLU A 9 -16.57 11.02 -16.68
CA GLU A 9 -15.95 12.34 -16.83
C GLU A 9 -15.21 12.81 -15.56
N ILE A 10 -15.51 12.21 -14.39
CA ILE A 10 -14.83 12.54 -13.12
C ILE A 10 -13.36 12.05 -13.13
N PHE A 11 -13.05 11.02 -13.92
CA PHE A 11 -11.72 10.39 -13.96
C PHE A 11 -10.87 10.81 -15.19
N ALA A 12 -11.35 11.75 -16.00
CA ALA A 12 -10.73 12.12 -17.27
C ALA A 12 -9.80 13.35 -17.18
N GLY A 13 -9.29 13.68 -15.98
CA GLY A 13 -8.49 14.89 -15.75
C GLY A 13 -7.16 14.62 -15.07
N GLY A 14 -6.15 14.19 -15.85
CA GLY A 14 -4.73 14.34 -15.52
C GLY A 14 -4.07 13.17 -14.78
N GLY A 15 -3.31 12.37 -15.53
CA GLY A 15 -2.35 11.39 -14.99
C GLY A 15 -2.56 9.94 -15.42
N GLU A 16 -2.86 9.72 -16.70
CA GLU A 16 -3.14 8.40 -17.29
C GLU A 16 -1.88 7.54 -17.48
N GLN A 17 -1.01 7.46 -16.47
CA GLN A 17 0.15 6.58 -16.54
C GLN A 17 0.38 5.88 -15.20
N ARG A 18 -0.32 4.74 -15.05
CA ARG A 18 -0.28 3.83 -13.89
C ARG A 18 1.10 3.25 -13.58
N PHE A 19 2.03 3.28 -14.53
CA PHE A 19 3.44 2.95 -14.39
C PHE A 19 4.12 3.35 -15.71
N GLN A 20 5.08 4.28 -15.67
CA GLN A 20 5.87 4.70 -16.85
C GLN A 20 7.26 4.06 -16.88
N GLY A 21 7.57 3.21 -15.89
CA GLY A 21 8.87 2.58 -15.79
C GLY A 21 9.09 1.63 -16.96
N SER A 22 10.35 1.49 -17.38
CA SER A 22 10.71 0.45 -18.32
C SER A 22 10.33 -0.92 -17.73
N ALA A 23 9.57 -1.72 -18.48
CA ALA A 23 9.25 -3.10 -18.11
C ALA A 23 10.46 -4.04 -18.26
N THR A 24 11.58 -3.51 -18.74
CA THR A 24 12.84 -4.22 -18.98
C THR A 24 14.01 -3.37 -18.45
N GLY A 25 15.01 -4.01 -17.85
CA GLY A 25 16.18 -3.33 -17.27
C GLY A 25 16.60 -3.98 -15.95
N ASP A 26 17.56 -3.36 -15.27
CA ASP A 26 18.06 -3.85 -13.99
C ASP A 26 16.91 -4.03 -12.98
N GLU A 27 16.87 -5.18 -12.31
CA GLU A 27 15.75 -5.61 -11.48
C GLU A 27 15.41 -4.61 -10.37
N ARG A 28 16.42 -4.00 -9.73
CA ARG A 28 16.24 -3.04 -8.63
C ARG A 28 15.53 -1.75 -9.08
N PRO A 29 16.02 -1.02 -10.09
CA PRO A 29 15.29 0.13 -10.63
C PRO A 29 13.84 -0.18 -11.04
N VAL A 30 13.60 -1.34 -11.65
CA VAL A 30 12.25 -1.76 -12.05
C VAL A 30 11.37 -1.98 -10.82
N LEU A 31 11.84 -2.73 -9.82
CA LEU A 31 11.11 -2.98 -8.57
C LEU A 31 10.81 -1.68 -7.80
N VAL A 32 11.81 -0.81 -7.64
CA VAL A 32 11.67 0.48 -6.95
C VAL A 32 10.66 1.36 -7.67
N GLY A 33 10.77 1.48 -9.00
CA GLY A 33 9.83 2.24 -9.81
C GLY A 33 8.40 1.70 -9.72
N PHE A 34 8.24 0.37 -9.71
CA PHE A 34 6.94 -0.28 -9.59
C PHE A 34 6.30 0.01 -8.22
N LEU A 35 7.04 -0.19 -7.12
CA LEU A 35 6.55 0.10 -5.77
C LEU A 35 6.19 1.58 -5.60
N ALA A 36 7.03 2.49 -6.12
CA ALA A 36 6.75 3.92 -6.10
C ALA A 36 5.44 4.27 -6.84
N ALA A 37 5.22 3.70 -8.02
CA ALA A 37 3.99 3.93 -8.79
C ALA A 37 2.74 3.41 -8.07
N GLN A 38 2.83 2.23 -7.42
CA GLN A 38 1.73 1.66 -6.64
C GLN A 38 1.39 2.53 -5.42
N ARG A 39 2.41 3.03 -4.70
CA ARG A 39 2.25 3.93 -3.54
C ARG A 39 1.66 5.28 -3.95
N ALA A 40 2.15 5.88 -5.03
CA ALA A 40 1.59 7.12 -5.57
C ALA A 40 0.13 6.92 -6.02
N THR A 41 -0.19 5.78 -6.63
CA THR A 41 -1.57 5.46 -7.00
C THR A 41 -2.49 5.35 -5.79
N LEU A 42 -2.02 4.82 -4.65
CA LEU A 42 -2.80 4.80 -3.41
C LEU A 42 -3.09 6.24 -2.95
N GLU A 43 -2.07 7.08 -2.87
CA GLU A 43 -2.23 8.48 -2.46
C GLU A 43 -3.19 9.23 -3.38
N LEU A 44 -3.09 9.04 -4.69
CA LEU A 44 -4.01 9.63 -5.67
C LEU A 44 -5.46 9.15 -5.48
N LYS A 45 -5.67 7.86 -5.22
CA LYS A 45 -7.00 7.30 -4.94
C LYS A 45 -7.58 7.81 -3.63
N CYS A 46 -6.73 8.19 -2.69
CA CYS A 46 -7.13 8.75 -1.41
C CYS A 46 -7.15 10.28 -1.37
N ALA A 47 -6.69 10.95 -2.42
CA ALA A 47 -6.69 12.40 -2.51
C ALA A 47 -8.12 12.95 -2.50
N GLY A 48 -8.35 14.00 -1.70
CA GLY A 48 -9.66 14.64 -1.57
C GLY A 48 -10.69 13.84 -0.76
N LEU A 49 -10.29 12.79 -0.04
CA LEU A 49 -11.14 12.07 0.90
C LEU A 49 -11.18 12.75 2.27
N ASP A 50 -11.74 13.96 2.31
CA ASP A 50 -12.00 14.66 3.57
C ASP A 50 -13.41 14.25 4.05
N GLY A 51 -13.51 13.33 5.02
CA GLY A 51 -14.77 12.97 5.69
C GLY A 51 -15.39 11.60 5.31
N GLU A 52 -16.73 11.54 5.30
CA GLU A 52 -17.57 10.32 5.08
C GLU A 52 -17.15 9.39 3.90
N PRO A 53 -16.65 9.89 2.75
CA PRO A 53 -16.27 9.03 1.62
C PRO A 53 -15.11 8.06 1.93
N ALA A 54 -14.27 8.35 2.92
CA ALA A 54 -13.23 7.42 3.38
C ALA A 54 -13.81 6.11 3.97
N ARG A 55 -15.10 6.12 4.37
CA ARG A 55 -15.80 5.02 5.06
C ARG A 55 -16.77 4.23 4.19
N ARG A 56 -17.06 4.64 2.95
CA ARG A 56 -18.19 4.06 2.22
C ARG A 56 -17.84 2.72 1.59
N ALA A 57 -17.95 1.67 2.40
CA ALA A 57 -18.09 0.31 1.92
C ALA A 57 -19.52 0.09 1.39
N VAL A 58 -19.69 -0.84 0.45
CA VAL A 58 -21.01 -1.32 0.03
C VAL A 58 -21.29 -2.57 0.84
N GLU A 59 -22.39 -2.57 1.61
CA GLU A 59 -22.82 -3.75 2.36
C GLU A 59 -22.90 -4.98 1.44
N PRO A 60 -22.37 -6.15 1.86
CA PRO A 60 -21.90 -6.50 3.22
C PRO A 60 -20.40 -6.31 3.47
N SER A 61 -19.68 -5.60 2.59
CA SER A 61 -18.23 -5.44 2.72
C SER A 61 -17.88 -4.41 3.78
N THR A 62 -16.84 -4.68 4.58
CA THR A 62 -16.21 -3.70 5.50
C THR A 62 -15.07 -2.91 4.83
N LEU A 63 -14.87 -3.10 3.52
CA LEU A 63 -13.79 -2.48 2.75
C LEU A 63 -13.96 -0.96 2.67
N SER A 64 -13.05 -0.25 3.33
CA SER A 64 -12.97 1.20 3.33
C SER A 64 -11.61 1.66 2.79
N LEU A 65 -11.54 2.87 2.23
CA LEU A 65 -10.28 3.41 1.72
C LEU A 65 -9.28 3.64 2.86
N LEU A 66 -9.77 4.07 4.03
CA LEU A 66 -8.94 4.16 5.23
C LEU A 66 -8.45 2.79 5.72
N GLY A 67 -9.31 1.76 5.65
CA GLY A 67 -8.92 0.37 5.93
C GLY A 67 -7.86 -0.15 4.97
N LEU A 68 -7.92 0.21 3.68
CA LEU A 68 -6.88 -0.13 2.71
C LEU A 68 -5.51 0.49 3.04
N VAL A 69 -5.46 1.72 3.54
CA VAL A 69 -4.18 2.33 3.97
C VAL A 69 -3.61 1.59 5.18
N ARG A 70 -4.45 1.18 6.13
CA ARG A 70 -4.04 0.34 7.27
C ARG A 70 -3.52 -1.02 6.84
N HIS A 71 -4.24 -1.67 5.93
CA HIS A 71 -3.85 -2.94 5.35
C HIS A 71 -2.46 -2.84 4.70
N LEU A 72 -2.26 -1.79 3.88
CA LEU A 72 -0.98 -1.60 3.20
C LEU A 72 0.16 -1.25 4.16
N ALA A 73 -0.11 -0.56 5.28
CA ALA A 73 0.89 -0.39 6.34
C ALA A 73 1.33 -1.74 6.93
N ASP A 74 0.38 -2.64 7.21
CA ASP A 74 0.70 -3.99 7.71
C ASP A 74 1.41 -4.86 6.66
N VAL A 75 1.06 -4.72 5.38
CA VAL A 75 1.73 -5.42 4.27
C VAL A 75 3.17 -4.98 4.10
N GLU A 76 3.44 -3.66 4.04
CA GLU A 76 4.79 -3.09 3.96
C GLU A 76 5.63 -3.56 5.16
N ARG A 77 5.04 -3.48 6.37
CA ARG A 77 5.70 -3.89 7.60
C ARG A 77 5.99 -5.39 7.64
N ARG A 78 5.06 -6.21 7.15
CA ARG A 78 5.25 -7.67 7.07
C ARG A 78 6.41 -8.00 6.16
N TRP A 79 6.42 -7.51 4.93
CA TRP A 79 7.44 -7.85 3.95
C TRP A 79 8.81 -7.29 4.30
N PHE A 80 8.91 -5.98 4.54
CA PHE A 80 10.22 -5.36 4.73
C PHE A 80 10.79 -5.61 6.12
N ARG A 81 10.00 -5.49 7.19
CA ARG A 81 10.53 -5.70 8.55
C ARG A 81 10.61 -7.17 8.92
N ARG A 82 9.49 -7.90 8.84
CA ARG A 82 9.44 -9.28 9.36
C ARG A 82 10.13 -10.27 8.42
N VAL A 83 9.77 -10.22 7.14
CA VAL A 83 10.24 -11.22 6.17
C VAL A 83 11.68 -10.94 5.76
N LEU A 84 11.96 -9.76 5.22
CA LEU A 84 13.28 -9.43 4.64
C LEU A 84 14.31 -9.03 5.70
N ALA A 85 13.95 -8.16 6.66
CA ALA A 85 14.87 -7.73 7.71
C ALA A 85 14.89 -8.65 8.95
N GLY A 86 14.02 -9.68 9.02
CA GLY A 86 13.97 -10.62 10.15
C GLY A 86 13.59 -10.00 11.51
N GLN A 87 13.01 -8.80 11.52
CA GLN A 87 12.66 -8.09 12.76
C GLN A 87 11.40 -8.70 13.40
N ASP A 88 11.37 -8.74 14.73
CA ASP A 88 10.14 -9.01 15.47
C ASP A 88 9.22 -7.78 15.42
N ALA A 89 8.37 -7.79 14.41
CA ALA A 89 7.49 -6.69 14.07
C ALA A 89 6.07 -7.24 13.90
N PRO A 90 5.24 -7.34 14.97
CA PRO A 90 3.84 -7.79 14.86
C PRO A 90 2.96 -6.73 14.18
N PRO A 91 1.96 -7.09 13.34
CA PRO A 91 1.16 -6.10 12.60
C PRO A 91 0.56 -5.02 13.50
N ARG A 92 0.34 -3.82 12.96
CA ARG A 92 -0.18 -2.67 13.71
C ARG A 92 -1.69 -2.71 13.86
N PHE A 93 -2.41 -3.23 12.86
CA PHE A 93 -3.87 -3.13 12.80
C PHE A 93 -4.58 -4.48 12.75
N SER A 94 -3.97 -5.47 12.08
CA SER A 94 -4.44 -6.85 12.03
C SER A 94 -3.84 -7.72 13.14
N SER A 95 -4.51 -8.83 13.48
CA SER A 95 -4.01 -9.82 14.45
C SER A 95 -4.49 -11.22 14.10
N ASP A 96 -3.90 -12.26 14.71
CA ASP A 96 -4.30 -13.65 14.47
C ASP A 96 -5.77 -13.92 14.83
N THR A 97 -6.29 -13.21 15.84
CA THR A 97 -7.70 -13.29 16.26
C THR A 97 -8.63 -12.36 15.48
N ARG A 98 -8.07 -11.43 14.69
CA ARG A 98 -8.80 -10.40 13.94
C ARG A 98 -8.06 -10.12 12.65
N ALA A 99 -8.16 -11.06 11.71
CA ALA A 99 -7.40 -11.06 10.46
C ALA A 99 -7.70 -9.81 9.61
N ASP A 100 -8.96 -9.37 9.59
CA ASP A 100 -9.43 -8.17 8.87
C ASP A 100 -9.49 -6.93 9.78
N GLY A 101 -8.68 -6.92 10.87
CA GLY A 101 -8.71 -5.87 11.88
C GLY A 101 -8.34 -4.48 11.39
N ASP A 102 -7.59 -4.42 10.28
CA ASP A 102 -7.29 -3.25 9.48
C ASP A 102 -8.53 -2.59 8.85
N PHE A 103 -9.55 -3.36 8.49
CA PHE A 103 -10.81 -2.86 7.93
C PHE A 103 -11.85 -2.53 9.01
N ASP A 104 -11.95 -3.35 10.06
CA ASP A 104 -13.00 -3.31 11.09
C ASP A 104 -12.92 -2.11 12.06
N GLY A 105 -11.91 -1.25 11.99
CA GLY A 105 -11.67 -0.14 12.93
C GLY A 105 -11.54 1.25 12.29
N ALA A 106 -11.84 1.37 11.00
CA ALA A 106 -11.56 2.56 10.20
C ALA A 106 -12.55 3.71 10.51
N ALA A 107 -12.33 4.40 11.64
CA ALA A 107 -13.09 5.58 12.03
C ALA A 107 -12.59 6.85 11.32
N ALA A 108 -13.49 7.76 10.89
CA ALA A 108 -13.09 9.05 10.32
C ALA A 108 -12.91 10.14 11.39
N ASP A 109 -12.20 9.79 12.45
CA ASP A 109 -11.61 10.77 13.33
C ASP A 109 -10.36 11.34 12.63
N PRO A 110 -10.21 12.67 12.50
CA PRO A 110 -9.04 13.29 11.89
C PRO A 110 -7.71 12.83 12.50
N ALA A 111 -7.66 12.61 13.82
CA ALA A 111 -6.48 12.12 14.51
C ALA A 111 -6.14 10.68 14.08
N VAL A 112 -7.16 9.82 13.94
CA VAL A 112 -7.01 8.44 13.46
C VAL A 112 -6.56 8.42 11.99
N ILE A 113 -7.12 9.29 11.14
CA ILE A 113 -6.70 9.40 9.75
C ILE A 113 -5.22 9.80 9.68
N ALA A 114 -4.81 10.82 10.44
CA ALA A 114 -3.42 11.27 10.49
C ALA A 114 -2.47 10.16 10.99
N GLU A 115 -2.86 9.42 12.02
CA GLU A 115 -2.09 8.29 12.56
C GLU A 115 -1.88 7.19 11.51
N VAL A 116 -2.94 6.81 10.78
CA VAL A 116 -2.89 5.78 9.74
C VAL A 116 -1.94 6.17 8.61
N TRP A 117 -2.03 7.41 8.14
CA TRP A 117 -1.10 7.93 7.13
C TRP A 117 0.34 7.97 7.62
N ALA A 118 0.56 8.41 8.86
CA ALA A 118 1.88 8.44 9.47
C ALA A 118 2.47 7.02 9.60
N ALA A 119 1.65 6.06 10.02
CA ALA A 119 2.05 4.66 10.13
C ALA A 119 2.47 4.10 8.76
N TRP A 120 1.63 4.25 7.74
CA TRP A 120 1.95 3.75 6.39
C TRP A 120 3.21 4.40 5.83
N ARG A 121 3.35 5.73 5.92
CA ARG A 121 4.54 6.45 5.45
C ARG A 121 5.82 6.00 6.17
N ALA A 122 5.75 5.74 7.47
CA ALA A 122 6.89 5.23 8.22
C ALA A 122 7.36 3.85 7.73
N GLU A 123 6.43 2.97 7.36
CA GLU A 123 6.76 1.66 6.79
C GLU A 123 7.30 1.77 5.36
N VAL A 124 6.73 2.66 4.53
CA VAL A 124 7.26 2.98 3.20
C VAL A 124 8.70 3.51 3.28
N SER A 125 8.97 4.47 4.18
CA SER A 125 10.33 5.00 4.35
C SER A 125 11.31 3.96 4.86
N PHE A 126 10.85 3.01 5.68
CA PHE A 126 11.69 1.87 6.07
C PHE A 126 12.01 0.98 4.87
N ALA A 127 11.00 0.62 4.08
CA ALA A 127 11.16 -0.20 2.88
C ALA A 127 12.13 0.43 1.87
N GLU A 128 12.02 1.73 1.64
CA GLU A 128 12.89 2.47 0.71
C GLU A 128 14.35 2.45 1.16
N ARG A 129 14.61 2.74 2.45
CA ARG A 129 15.97 2.64 3.01
C ARG A 129 16.51 1.21 2.92
N PHE A 130 15.69 0.22 3.27
CA PHE A 130 16.08 -1.18 3.21
C PHE A 130 16.53 -1.59 1.80
N VAL A 131 15.76 -1.23 0.76
CA VAL A 131 16.11 -1.55 -0.63
C VAL A 131 17.33 -0.76 -1.11
N ALA A 132 17.49 0.49 -0.69
CA ALA A 132 18.64 1.32 -1.05
C ALA A 132 19.96 0.82 -0.42
N GLU A 133 19.89 0.29 0.80
CA GLU A 133 21.04 -0.20 1.56
C GLU A 133 21.38 -1.67 1.25
N ALA A 134 20.46 -2.43 0.64
CA ALA A 134 20.70 -3.82 0.28
C ALA A 134 21.80 -3.94 -0.79
N PRO A 135 22.79 -4.85 -0.61
CA PRO A 135 23.87 -5.02 -1.58
C PRO A 135 23.33 -5.53 -2.93
N ASP A 136 22.38 -6.46 -2.90
CA ASP A 136 21.68 -7.07 -4.04
C ASP A 136 20.21 -7.38 -3.68
N LEU A 137 19.47 -8.03 -4.57
CA LEU A 137 18.08 -8.45 -4.34
C LEU A 137 17.94 -9.93 -3.96
N ASP A 138 19.05 -10.63 -3.68
CA ASP A 138 19.04 -12.03 -3.25
C ASP A 138 18.78 -12.20 -1.74
N VAL A 139 18.27 -11.15 -1.09
CA VAL A 139 17.78 -11.22 0.30
C VAL A 139 16.64 -12.23 0.38
N ALA A 140 16.93 -13.37 1.00
CA ALA A 140 15.94 -14.40 1.29
C ALA A 140 15.31 -14.15 2.66
N GLY A 141 14.01 -13.88 2.67
CA GLY A 141 13.24 -13.75 3.90
C GLY A 141 12.55 -15.05 4.31
N GLY A 142 12.26 -15.20 5.60
CA GLY A 142 11.60 -16.37 6.16
C GLY A 142 10.11 -16.17 6.43
N THR A 143 9.23 -16.83 5.67
CA THR A 143 7.82 -17.06 6.08
C THR A 143 7.35 -18.42 5.63
N ARG A 144 7.39 -19.45 6.51
CA ARG A 144 6.92 -20.83 6.19
C ARG A 144 7.28 -21.27 4.74
N GLY A 145 8.47 -20.89 4.26
CA GLY A 145 8.87 -20.90 2.85
C GLY A 145 9.76 -19.68 2.53
N ALA A 146 10.85 -19.90 1.79
CA ALA A 146 11.77 -18.84 1.40
C ALA A 146 11.15 -18.00 0.27
N VAL A 147 10.96 -16.70 0.50
CA VAL A 147 10.58 -15.76 -0.56
C VAL A 147 11.84 -15.07 -1.05
N ARG A 148 12.06 -15.12 -2.36
CA ARG A 148 13.13 -14.41 -3.06
C ARG A 148 12.52 -13.29 -3.88
N CYS A 149 13.13 -12.10 -3.83
CA CYS A 149 12.76 -10.96 -4.67
C CYS A 149 13.34 -11.08 -6.08
N ARG A 150 13.21 -12.24 -6.73
CA ARG A 150 13.61 -12.40 -8.13
C ARG A 150 12.40 -12.35 -9.04
N CYS A 151 12.50 -11.59 -10.12
CA CYS A 151 11.58 -11.72 -11.23
C CYS A 151 11.98 -12.99 -11.99
N ALA A 152 11.08 -13.97 -12.11
CA ALA A 152 11.39 -15.20 -12.83
C ALA A 152 11.40 -14.93 -14.35
N GLY A 153 12.60 -14.75 -14.91
CA GLY A 153 12.96 -14.97 -16.31
C GLY A 153 12.25 -14.11 -17.37
N CYS A 154 13.02 -13.20 -17.97
CA CYS A 154 12.93 -12.93 -19.41
C CYS A 154 13.83 -13.92 -20.15
#